data_AF-A0A3D4YJ45-F1
#
_entry.id   AF-A0A3D4YJ45-F1
#
_cell.length_a   1.000
_cell.length_b   1.000
_cell.length_c   1.000
_cell.angle_alpha   90.00
_cell.angle_beta   90.00
_cell.angle_gamma   90.00
#
_symmetry.space_group_name_H-M   'P 1'
#
loop_
_entity.id
_entity.type
_entity.pdbx_description
1 polymer ?
#
loop_
_entity_poly.entity_id
_entity_poly.type
_entity_poly.pdbx_seq_one_letter_code
_entity_poly.pdbx_strand_id
1 'polypeptide(L)'
;MCAALLARDSTEIQRLLALPAARDLPRRVREEAVAISRAGNRSFMAPIHSLHFYYKLTHMVDESSDPIFGDASKHGEAEGGQMELPLRRVGNSGR
;
A
#
# COMPACT_ATOMS: atom_id res chain seq x y z
N MET A 1 -4.59 1.10 15.87
CA MET A 1 -4.95 1.35 14.46
C MET A 1 -4.70 0.12 13.59
N CYS A 2 -3.45 -0.35 13.41
CA CYS A 2 -3.14 -1.49 12.52
C CYS A 2 -3.97 -2.75 12.80
N ALA A 3 -4.15 -3.11 14.08
CA ALA A 3 -5.00 -4.25 14.46
C ALA A 3 -6.46 -4.09 13.99
N ALA A 4 -7.05 -2.90 14.18
CA ALA A 4 -8.41 -2.60 13.73
C ALA A 4 -8.55 -2.65 12.19
N LEU A 5 -7.53 -2.18 11.46
CA LEU A 5 -7.48 -2.26 10.00
C LEU A 5 -7.41 -3.71 9.51
N LEU A 6 -6.57 -4.54 10.13
CA LEU A 6 -6.45 -5.97 9.81
C LEU A 6 -7.74 -6.75 10.12
N ALA A 7 -8.38 -6.42 11.24
CA ALA A 7 -9.67 -6.99 11.65
C ALA A 7 -10.87 -6.42 10.86
N ARG A 8 -10.64 -5.36 10.07
CA ARG A 8 -11.69 -4.62 9.31
C ARG A 8 -12.81 -4.07 10.20
N ASP A 9 -12.49 -3.76 11.45
CA ASP A 9 -13.45 -3.20 12.39
C ASP A 9 -13.67 -1.71 12.08
N SER A 10 -14.68 -1.43 11.25
CA SER A 10 -15.00 -0.07 10.81
C SER A 10 -15.35 0.86 11.98
N THR A 11 -15.97 0.33 13.04
CA THR A 11 -16.36 1.12 14.21
C THR A 11 -15.13 1.55 15.00
N GLU A 12 -14.21 0.63 15.23
CA GLU A 12 -12.97 0.91 15.94
C GLU A 12 -12.04 1.80 15.11
N ILE A 13 -11.97 1.61 13.79
CA ILE A 13 -11.20 2.50 12.90
C ILE A 13 -11.73 3.94 13.00
N GLN A 14 -13.05 4.15 12.95
CA GLN A 14 -13.64 5.48 13.06
C GLN A 14 -13.39 6.09 14.44
N ARG A 15 -13.53 5.30 15.52
CA ARG A 15 -13.23 5.74 16.88
C ARG A 15 -11.79 6.22 17.00
N LEU A 16 -10.84 5.47 16.44
CA LEU A 16 -9.42 5.82 16.45
C LEU A 16 -9.12 7.06 15.59
N LEU A 17 -9.77 7.21 14.45
CA LEU A 17 -9.61 8.39 13.57
C LEU A 17 -10.15 9.68 14.21
N ALA A 18 -11.09 9.58 15.14
CA ALA A 18 -11.64 10.73 15.87
C ALA A 18 -10.71 11.25 16.97
N LEU A 19 -9.68 10.48 17.37
CA LEU A 19 -8.74 10.90 18.40
C LEU A 19 -7.82 12.03 17.89
N PRO A 20 -7.46 13.01 18.74
CA PRO A 20 -6.55 14.09 18.33
C PRO A 20 -5.21 13.60 17.76
N ALA A 21 -4.66 12.51 18.32
CA ALA A 21 -3.42 11.88 17.86
C ALA A 21 -3.49 11.34 16.43
N ALA A 22 -4.69 11.10 15.88
CA ALA A 22 -4.83 10.69 14.50
C ALA A 22 -4.42 11.79 13.51
N ARG A 23 -4.36 13.06 13.95
CA ARG A 23 -3.92 14.20 13.12
C ARG A 23 -2.43 14.12 12.77
N ASP A 24 -1.64 13.49 13.63
CA ASP A 24 -0.19 13.34 13.47
C ASP A 24 0.16 12.21 12.49
N LEU A 25 -0.80 11.34 12.17
CA LEU A 25 -0.60 10.29 11.17
C LEU A 25 -0.39 10.89 9.78
N PRO A 26 0.46 10.28 8.93
CA PRO A 26 0.62 10.70 7.54
C PRO A 26 -0.72 10.73 6.80
N ARG A 27 -0.90 11.70 5.90
CA ARG A 27 -2.16 11.88 5.15
C ARG A 27 -2.62 10.59 4.47
N ARG A 28 -1.70 9.87 3.81
CA ARG A 28 -2.00 8.60 3.12
C ARG A 28 -2.53 7.51 4.06
N VAL A 29 -2.00 7.41 5.28
CA VAL A 29 -2.47 6.48 6.32
C VAL A 29 -3.91 6.82 6.74
N ARG A 30 -4.21 8.12 6.91
CA ARG A 30 -5.56 8.55 7.27
C ARG A 30 -6.57 8.27 6.15
N GLU A 31 -6.22 8.62 4.92
CA GLU A 31 -7.08 8.39 3.74
C GLU A 31 -7.36 6.90 3.53
N GLU A 32 -6.33 6.07 3.65
CA GLU A 32 -6.46 4.60 3.59
C GLU A 32 -7.37 4.06 4.69
N ALA A 33 -7.18 4.50 5.93
CA ALA A 33 -8.03 4.09 7.05
C ALA A 33 -9.50 4.50 6.85
N VAL A 34 -9.75 5.72 6.33
CA VAL A 34 -11.11 6.16 5.98
C VAL A 34 -11.70 5.28 4.88
N ALA A 35 -10.95 5.01 3.81
CA ALA A 35 -11.39 4.17 2.71
C ALA A 35 -11.76 2.75 3.19
N ILE A 36 -10.91 2.14 4.01
CA ILE A 36 -11.15 0.81 4.59
C ILE A 36 -12.37 0.83 5.50
N SER A 37 -12.52 1.85 6.37
CA SER A 37 -13.68 1.95 7.27
C SER A 37 -15.01 2.06 6.51
N ARG A 38 -15.02 2.78 5.37
CA ARG A 38 -16.21 2.95 4.52
C ARG A 38 -16.56 1.67 3.76
N ALA A 39 -15.55 0.94 3.31
CA ALA A 39 -15.74 -0.27 2.54
C ALA A 39 -16.06 -1.50 3.41
N GLY A 40 -15.62 -1.48 4.68
CA GLY A 40 -15.92 -2.49 5.69
C GLY A 40 -15.47 -3.91 5.30
N ASN A 41 -16.26 -4.90 5.71
CA ASN A 41 -15.94 -6.32 5.51
C ASN A 41 -16.05 -6.81 4.06
N ARG A 42 -16.58 -5.99 3.15
CA ARG A 42 -16.77 -6.38 1.73
C ARG A 42 -15.59 -6.00 0.82
N SER A 43 -14.64 -5.25 1.35
CA SER A 43 -13.47 -4.77 0.62
C SER A 43 -12.36 -5.82 0.57
N PHE A 44 -11.49 -5.79 -0.42
CA PHE A 44 -10.20 -6.49 -0.41
C PHE A 44 -9.01 -5.54 -0.27
N MET A 45 -9.27 -4.27 0.05
CA MET A 45 -8.20 -3.29 0.26
C MET A 45 -7.32 -3.70 1.43
N ALA A 46 -6.03 -3.81 1.16
CA ALA A 46 -5.01 -4.01 2.18
C ALA A 46 -4.60 -2.65 2.79
N PRO A 47 -4.35 -2.56 4.10
CA PRO A 47 -3.87 -1.35 4.75
C PRO A 47 -2.36 -1.14 4.52
N ILE A 48 -1.96 -0.98 3.26
CA ILE A 48 -0.55 -0.97 2.83
C ILE A 48 0.22 0.16 3.50
N HIS A 49 -0.26 1.41 3.39
CA HIS A 49 0.44 2.57 3.94
C HIS A 49 0.49 2.54 5.47
N SER A 50 -0.57 2.05 6.11
CA SER A 50 -0.65 1.95 7.56
C SER A 50 0.34 0.92 8.11
N LEU A 51 0.43 -0.25 7.48
CA LEU A 51 1.40 -1.29 7.86
C LEU A 51 2.83 -0.84 7.58
N HIS A 52 3.04 -0.16 6.46
CA HIS A 52 4.33 0.40 6.08
C HIS A 52 4.83 1.45 7.07
N PHE A 53 3.97 2.40 7.43
CA PHE A 53 4.28 3.41 8.42
C PHE A 53 4.60 2.79 9.79
N TYR A 54 3.86 1.75 10.20
CA TYR A 54 4.16 1.01 11.41
C TYR A 54 5.54 0.33 11.36
N TYR A 55 5.88 -0.30 10.23
CA TYR A 55 7.20 -0.92 10.04
C TYR A 55 8.32 0.12 10.16
N LYS A 56 8.21 1.26 9.47
CA LYS A 56 9.18 2.36 9.57
C LYS A 56 9.38 2.85 11.00
N LEU A 57 8.28 3.07 11.72
CA LEU A 57 8.32 3.53 13.12
C LEU A 57 8.98 2.51 14.06
N THR A 58 8.71 1.22 13.86
CA THR A 58 9.21 0.16 14.76
C THR A 58 10.66 -0.21 14.49
N HIS A 59 11.13 -0.07 13.26
CA HIS A 59 12.46 -0.51 12.85
C HIS A 59 13.44 0.65 12.60
N MET A 60 13.03 1.91 12.86
CA MET A 60 13.82 3.13 12.61
C MET A 60 14.46 3.14 11.21
N VAL A 61 13.70 2.68 10.21
CA VAL A 61 14.19 2.46 8.86
C VAL A 61 14.22 3.80 8.12
N ASP A 62 15.40 4.16 7.61
CA ASP A 62 15.61 5.35 6.80
C ASP A 62 14.83 5.24 5.47
N GLU A 63 14.17 6.32 5.05
CA GLU A 63 13.23 6.34 3.90
C GLU A 63 13.88 5.90 2.58
N SER A 64 15.21 5.97 2.49
CA SER A 64 16.04 5.58 1.35
C SER A 64 16.08 4.07 1.08
N SER A 65 15.68 3.24 2.05
CA SER A 65 15.85 1.78 2.00
C SER A 65 14.58 1.02 1.62
N ASP A 66 13.53 1.73 1.20
CA ASP A 66 12.22 1.15 0.92
C ASP A 66 12.03 0.83 -0.58
N PRO A 67 12.15 -0.44 -1.01
CA PRO A 67 12.08 -0.82 -2.43
C PRO A 67 10.68 -0.68 -3.04
N ILE A 68 9.64 -0.47 -2.21
CA ILE A 68 8.24 -0.41 -2.67
C ILE A 68 7.83 1.01 -3.08
N PHE A 69 8.46 2.04 -2.51
CA PHE A 69 8.12 3.45 -2.74
C PHE A 69 9.29 4.31 -3.18
N GLY A 70 10.48 3.71 -3.37
CA GLY A 70 11.57 4.31 -4.11
C GLY A 70 11.09 4.69 -5.51
N ASP A 71 10.84 5.99 -5.68
CA ASP A 71 10.61 6.67 -6.95
C ASP A 71 9.18 6.66 -7.55
N ALA A 72 8.22 7.23 -6.81
CA ALA A 72 6.99 7.76 -7.42
C ALA A 72 7.15 9.23 -7.89
N SER A 73 8.39 9.75 -8.02
CA SER A 73 8.67 11.16 -8.31
C SER A 73 9.60 11.41 -9.51
N LYS A 74 10.06 10.36 -10.22
CA LYS A 74 10.74 10.45 -11.51
C LYS A 74 10.10 9.59 -12.59
N HIS A 75 8.81 9.76 -12.82
CA HIS A 75 8.23 9.45 -14.12
C HIS A 75 7.78 10.74 -14.82
N GLY A 76 8.74 11.66 -14.96
CA GLY A 76 8.82 12.61 -16.05
C GLY A 76 10.13 12.33 -16.78
N GLU A 77 10.04 11.63 -17.92
CA GLU A 77 11.07 11.43 -18.95
C GLU A 77 12.40 10.76 -18.54
N ALA A 78 12.54 9.47 -18.88
CA ALA A 78 13.76 8.93 -19.51
C ALA A 78 13.49 7.52 -20.09
N GLU A 79 14.03 7.30 -21.28
CA GLU A 79 13.93 6.15 -22.18
C GLU A 79 14.12 4.75 -21.60
N GLY A 80 13.52 3.78 -22.29
CA GLY A 80 14.22 2.56 -22.70
C GLY A 80 14.30 1.44 -21.67
N GLY A 81 13.26 0.61 -21.63
CA GLY A 81 13.33 -0.64 -20.86
C GLY A 81 12.07 -1.49 -20.88
N GLN A 82 11.46 -1.69 -22.06
CA GLN A 82 10.53 -2.81 -22.23
C GLN A 82 11.32 -4.10 -22.00
N MET A 83 11.18 -4.71 -20.82
CA MET A 83 11.62 -6.08 -20.62
C MET A 83 10.70 -6.99 -21.44
N GLU A 84 11.18 -7.36 -22.63
CA GLU A 84 10.58 -8.34 -23.51
C GLU A 84 10.57 -9.71 -22.80
N LEU A 85 9.38 -10.18 -22.44
CA LEU A 85 9.16 -11.54 -21.96
C LEU A 85 9.23 -12.49 -23.16
N PRO A 86 10.14 -13.48 -23.20
CA PRO A 86 10.21 -14.41 -24.32
C PRO A 86 8.95 -15.29 -24.35
N LEU A 87 8.07 -15.03 -25.31
CA LEU A 87 6.94 -15.91 -25.64
C LEU A 87 7.50 -17.23 -26.16
N ARG A 88 7.42 -18.28 -25.34
CA ARG A 88 7.74 -19.64 -25.76
C ARG A 88 6.82 -20.03 -26.92
N ARG A 89 7.42 -20.18 -28.10
CA ARG A 89 6.79 -20.67 -29.33
C ARG A 89 6.23 -22.07 -29.08
N VAL A 90 4.91 -22.19 -28.94
CA VAL A 90 4.22 -23.49 -29.03
C VAL A 90 4.42 -23.98 -30.47
N GLY A 91 5.24 -25.01 -30.62
CA GLY A 91 5.51 -25.66 -31.89
C GLY A 91 4.25 -26.30 -32.44
N ASN A 92 3.73 -25.73 -33.52
CA ASN A 92 2.75 -26.39 -34.37
C ASN A 92 3.51 -27.38 -35.27
N SER A 93 3.66 -28.63 -34.82
CA SER A 93 4.12 -29.73 -35.66
C SER A 93 2.92 -30.59 -36.00
N GLY A 94 2.40 -30.35 -37.21
CA GLY A 94 1.35 -31.17 -37.79
C GLY A 94 1.84 -32.59 -38.07
N ARG A 95 0.89 -33.53 -37.95
CA ARG A 95 0.74 -34.68 -38.82
C ARG A 95 -0.69 -35.17 -38.74
#